data_AF-A0A645GJA9-F1
#
_entry.id   AF-A0A645GJA9-F1
#
_cell.length_a   1.000
_cell.length_b   1.000
_cell.length_c   1.000
_cell.angle_alpha   90.00
_cell.angle_beta   90.00
_cell.angle_gamma   90.00
#
_symmetry.space_group_name_H-M   'P 1'
#
loop_
_entity.id
_entity.type
_entity.pdbx_description
1 polymer ?
#
loop_
_entity_poly.entity_id
_entity_poly.type
_entity_poly.pdbx_seq_one_letter_code
_entity_poly.pdbx_strand_id
1 'polypeptide(L)' 'MPISISELIGKELTDEEIEDLAVRCTFYGSRKVGAFVSLDHDELKKIYTMAK' A
#
# COMPACT_ATOMS: atom_id res chain seq x y z
N MET A 1 -10.66 -3.80 -15.51
CA MET A 1 -9.93 -3.98 -14.24
C MET A 1 -10.10 -2.70 -13.44
N PRO A 2 -10.39 -2.78 -12.14
CA PRO A 2 -10.44 -1.59 -11.28
C PRO A 2 -9.07 -0.91 -11.27
N ILE A 3 -9.06 0.42 -11.25
CA ILE A 3 -7.85 1.26 -11.27
C ILE A 3 -7.56 1.92 -9.92
N SER A 4 -8.52 1.89 -8.99
CA SER A 4 -8.36 2.34 -7.60
C SER A 4 -8.71 1.22 -6.62
N ILE A 5 -8.29 1.40 -5.37
CA ILE A 5 -8.61 0.45 -4.30
C ILE A 5 -10.10 0.55 -3.93
N SER A 6 -10.69 1.75 -3.96
CA SER A 6 -12.12 1.93 -3.77
C SER A 6 -12.97 1.19 -4.81
N GLU A 7 -12.55 1.15 -6.08
CA GLU A 7 -13.24 0.35 -7.12
C GLU A 7 -13.07 -1.15 -6.90
N LEU A 8 -11.93 -1.59 -6.36
CA LEU A 8 -11.63 -3.00 -6.13
C LEU A 8 -12.40 -3.57 -4.93
N ILE A 9 -12.47 -2.81 -3.82
CA ILE A 9 -13.02 -3.29 -2.53
C ILE A 9 -14.45 -2.74 -2.29
N GLY A 10 -14.84 -1.67 -3.00
CA GLY A 10 -16.15 -1.02 -2.84
C GLY A 10 -16.26 -0.16 -1.58
N LYS A 11 -15.13 0.21 -0.96
CA LYS A 11 -15.06 1.08 0.21
C LYS A 11 -13.81 1.97 0.17
N GLU A 12 -13.91 3.13 0.79
CA GLU A 12 -12.78 4.02 1.06
C GLU A 12 -11.91 3.44 2.19
N LEU A 13 -10.59 3.47 2.01
CA LEU A 13 -9.67 3.08 3.08
C LEU A 13 -9.42 4.20 4.08
N THR A 14 -9.31 3.85 5.35
CA THR A 14 -8.80 4.77 6.37
C THR A 14 -7.27 4.81 6.36
N ASP A 15 -6.68 5.87 6.92
CA ASP A 15 -5.22 5.99 7.02
C ASP A 15 -4.59 4.85 7.88
N GLU A 16 -5.36 4.32 8.83
CA GLU A 16 -4.99 3.17 9.65
C GLU A 16 -4.94 1.87 8.82
N GLU A 17 -5.89 1.66 7.92
CA GLU A 17 -5.90 0.51 7.03
C GLU A 17 -4.77 0.58 6.00
N ILE A 18 -4.44 1.79 5.52
CA ILE A 18 -3.28 2.03 4.65
C ILE A 18 -1.98 1.66 5.38
N GLU A 19 -1.88 1.99 6.68
CA GLU A 19 -0.74 1.60 7.49
C GLU A 19 -0.62 0.08 7.62
N ASP A 20 -1.70 -0.61 7.99
CA ASP A 20 -1.70 -2.07 8.11
C ASP A 20 -1.27 -2.74 6.79
N LEU A 21 -1.75 -2.23 5.65
CA LEU A 21 -1.35 -2.71 4.34
C LEU A 21 0.15 -2.55 4.07
N ALA A 22 0.72 -1.38 4.35
CA ALA A 22 2.14 -1.11 4.15
C ALA A 22 3.01 -1.99 5.07
N VAL A 23 2.63 -2.16 6.34
CA VAL A 23 3.30 -3.03 7.31
C VAL A 23 3.29 -4.48 6.83
N ARG A 24 2.12 -4.99 6.42
CA ARG A 24 1.99 -6.38 5.97
C ARG A 24 2.72 -6.64 4.66
N CYS A 25 2.72 -5.67 3.74
CA CYS A 25 3.40 -5.76 2.46
C CYS A 25 4.93 -5.88 2.65
N THR A 26 5.50 -5.06 3.52
CA THR A 26 6.95 -5.06 3.87
C THR A 26 7.36 -6.14 4.87
N PHE A 27 6.43 -7.01 5.29
CA PHE A 27 6.66 -7.98 6.37
C PHE A 27 7.28 -7.30 7.61
N TYR A 28 6.56 -6.31 8.13
CA TYR A 28 6.98 -5.48 9.28
C TYR A 28 8.31 -4.77 9.05
N GLY A 29 8.54 -4.27 7.83
CA GLY A 29 9.79 -3.58 7.45
C GLY A 29 11.00 -4.48 7.23
N SER A 30 10.87 -5.80 7.36
CA SER A 30 11.99 -6.73 7.14
C SER A 30 12.38 -6.87 5.67
N ARG A 31 11.45 -6.59 4.74
CA ARG A 31 11.71 -6.64 3.29
C ARG A 31 11.28 -5.36 2.60
N LYS A 32 12.06 -4.99 1.60
CA LYS A 32 11.68 -4.00 0.59
C LYS A 32 11.02 -4.71 -0.59
N VAL A 33 10.07 -4.03 -1.23
CA VAL A 33 9.27 -4.57 -2.33
C VAL A 33 9.72 -3.95 -3.65
N GLY A 34 9.85 -4.77 -4.70
CA GLY A 34 10.21 -4.30 -6.03
C GLY A 34 11.68 -4.58 -6.40
N ALA A 35 11.86 -5.08 -7.62
CA ALA A 35 13.18 -5.47 -8.16
C ALA A 35 13.90 -4.33 -8.90
N PHE A 36 13.14 -3.36 -9.45
CA PHE A 36 13.69 -2.21 -10.18
C PHE A 36 13.77 -0.96 -9.30
N VAL A 37 12.70 -0.67 -8.56
CA VAL A 37 12.67 0.33 -7.50
C VAL A 37 12.39 -0.41 -6.20
N SER A 38 13.29 -0.28 -5.22
CA SER A 38 13.14 -0.88 -3.91
C SER A 38 12.27 0.01 -3.03
N LEU A 39 11.00 -0.36 -2.92
CA LEU A 39 10.01 0.34 -2.12
C LEU A 39 10.10 -0.07 -0.66
N ASP A 40 10.26 0.91 0.23
CA ASP A 40 10.11 0.72 1.66
C ASP A 40 8.67 1.01 2.14
N HIS A 41 8.49 0.92 3.46
CA HIS A 41 7.20 1.11 4.11
C HIS A 41 6.56 2.47 3.79
N ASP A 42 7.34 3.55 3.85
CA ASP A 42 6.82 4.91 3.70
C ASP A 42 6.49 5.20 2.23
N GLU A 43 7.26 4.64 1.31
CA GLU A 43 6.97 4.70 -0.13
C GLU A 43 5.69 3.94 -0.46
N LEU A 44 5.47 2.77 0.15
CA LEU A 44 4.23 2.00 -0.03
C LEU A 44 3.00 2.75 0.52
N LYS A 45 3.10 3.40 1.68
CA LYS A 45 2.01 4.24 2.20
C LYS A 45 1.61 5.31 1.19
N LYS A 46 2.59 6.03 0.62
CA LYS A 46 2.32 7.07 -0.39
C LYS A 46 1.57 6.50 -1.59
N ILE A 47 1.98 5.33 -2.08
CA ILE A 47 1.33 4.67 -3.22
C ILE A 47 -0.12 4.29 -2.87
N TYR A 48 -0.35 3.70 -1.70
CA TYR A 48 -1.70 3.35 -1.25
C TYR A 48 -2.58 4.59 -1.05
N THR A 49 -2.04 5.69 -0.53
CA THR A 49 -2.76 6.97 -0.45
C THR A 49 -3.11 7.54 -1.82
N MET A 50 -2.23 7.40 -2.83
CA MET A 50 -2.51 7.83 -4.20
C MET A 50 -3.56 6.96 -4.91
N ALA A 51 -3.67 5.69 -4.51
CA ALA A 51 -4.57 4.70 -5.11
C ALA A 51 -5.90 4.53 -4.35
N LYS A 52 -6.10 5.28 -3.25
CA LYS A 52 -7.35 5.34 -2.50
C LYS A 52 -8.48 5.79 -3.42
#